data_AF-A0A7S2NF30-F1
#
_entry.id   AF-A0A7S2NF30-F1
#
_cell.length_a   1.000
_cell.length_b   1.000
_cell.length_c   1.000
_cell.angle_alpha   90.00
_cell.angle_beta   90.00
_cell.angle_gamma   90.00
#
_symmetry.space_group_name_H-M   'P 1'
#
loop_
_entity.id
_entity.type
_entity.pdbx_description
1 polymer ?
#
loop_
_entity_poly.entity_id
_entity_poly.type
_entity_poly.pdbx_seq_one_letter_code
_entity_poly.pdbx_strand_id
1 'polypeptide(L)'
;RIMVNSNAARAGARVDRPDQHVYKLMDQKAPMTAPYVMMATTGWVGRFNRAQRGAFNTDESLPQFLMSTVLAGAVFGPVVVPVAAIAVYGRVKFALMYTE
;
A
#
# COMPACT_ATOMS: atom_id res chain seq x y z
N ARG A 1 -3.08 10.04 -12.79
CA ARG A 1 -4.01 8.89 -12.79
C ARG A 1 -3.79 8.13 -11.50
N ILE A 2 -4.81 7.99 -10.66
CA ILE A 2 -4.70 7.25 -9.39
C ILE A 2 -4.57 5.76 -9.75
N MET A 3 -3.38 5.17 -9.58
CA MET A 3 -3.19 3.72 -9.68
C MET A 3 -3.57 3.07 -8.35
N VAL A 4 -4.88 2.99 -8.08
CA VAL A 4 -5.40 2.15 -6.98
C VAL A 4 -5.35 0.67 -7.36
N ASN A 5 -5.30 0.38 -8.67
CA ASN A 5 -5.27 -0.99 -9.16
C ASN A 5 -3.82 -1.50 -9.19
N SER A 6 -3.45 -2.34 -8.21
CA SER A 6 -2.17 -3.07 -8.18
C SER A 6 -1.87 -3.78 -9.50
N ASN A 7 -2.89 -4.26 -10.22
CA ASN A 7 -2.74 -4.90 -11.53
C ASN A 7 -2.16 -3.96 -12.60
N ALA A 8 -2.40 -2.64 -12.51
CA ALA A 8 -1.85 -1.69 -13.47
C ALA A 8 -0.33 -1.52 -13.30
N ALA A 9 0.19 -1.62 -12.08
CA ALA A 9 1.62 -1.60 -11.79
C ALA A 9 2.32 -2.95 -12.10
N ARG A 10 1.55 -4.03 -12.29
CA ARG A 10 2.06 -5.40 -12.49
C ARG A 10 2.66 -5.64 -13.87
N ALA A 11 2.14 -4.97 -14.91
CA ALA A 11 2.53 -5.25 -16.30
C ALA A 11 4.06 -5.13 -16.52
N GLY A 12 4.71 -4.19 -15.85
CA GLY A 12 6.17 -4.04 -15.88
C GLY A 12 6.95 -5.03 -14.99
N ALA A 13 6.31 -5.62 -13.98
CA ALA A 13 6.94 -6.51 -13.00
C ALA A 13 6.93 -7.99 -13.41
N ARG A 14 6.10 -8.40 -14.39
CA ARG A 14 6.02 -9.78 -14.93
C ARG A 14 5.87 -10.87 -13.86
N VAL A 15 5.03 -10.63 -12.86
CA VAL A 15 4.78 -11.55 -11.73
C VAL A 15 3.58 -12.46 -12.05
N ASP A 16 3.74 -13.78 -11.87
CA ASP A 16 2.66 -14.77 -11.95
C ASP A 16 1.72 -14.69 -10.73
N ARG A 17 0.46 -15.15 -10.85
CA ARG A 17 -0.50 -15.14 -9.71
C ARG A 17 -0.02 -16.12 -8.62
N PRO A 18 -0.16 -15.82 -7.30
CA PRO A 18 -0.94 -14.76 -6.65
C PRO A 18 -0.16 -13.46 -6.38
N ASP A 19 -0.88 -12.39 -5.98
CA ASP A 19 -0.35 -11.04 -5.69
C ASP A 19 0.58 -11.01 -4.45
N GLN A 20 1.73 -11.65 -4.55
CA GLN A 20 2.77 -11.65 -3.53
C GLN A 20 3.77 -10.52 -3.77
N HIS A 21 4.32 -10.00 -2.69
CA HIS A 21 5.49 -9.13 -2.77
C HIS A 21 6.64 -9.86 -3.46
N VAL A 22 7.36 -9.14 -4.30
CA VAL A 22 8.50 -9.70 -5.01
C VAL A 22 9.76 -9.49 -4.19
N TYR A 23 10.50 -10.56 -3.98
CA TYR A 23 11.74 -10.55 -3.23
C TYR A 23 12.94 -10.82 -4.14
N LYS A 24 14.11 -10.32 -3.75
CA LYS A 24 15.37 -10.48 -4.45
C LYS A 24 16.36 -11.19 -3.53
N LEU A 25 17.11 -12.16 -4.09
CA LEU A 25 18.30 -12.69 -3.43
C LEU A 25 19.39 -11.61 -3.40
N MET A 26 19.86 -11.30 -2.21
CA MET A 26 20.85 -10.25 -2.00
C MET A 26 22.28 -10.74 -2.26
N ASP A 27 22.53 -12.03 -2.04
CA ASP A 27 23.78 -12.69 -2.35
C ASP A 27 23.52 -13.97 -3.15
N GLN A 28 23.86 -13.94 -4.44
CA GLN A 28 23.73 -15.08 -5.34
C GLN A 28 24.75 -16.19 -5.08
N LYS A 29 25.80 -15.90 -4.30
CA LYS A 29 26.86 -16.85 -3.94
C LYS A 29 26.65 -17.43 -2.54
N ALA A 30 25.63 -16.99 -1.81
CA ALA A 30 25.31 -17.53 -0.50
C ALA A 30 24.96 -19.03 -0.59
N PRO A 31 25.36 -19.83 0.40
CA PRO A 31 24.98 -21.24 0.44
C PRO A 31 23.46 -21.39 0.39
N MET A 32 22.97 -22.31 -0.45
CA MET A 32 21.55 -22.56 -0.70
C MET A 32 20.75 -22.95 0.56
N THR A 33 21.44 -23.25 1.66
CA THR A 33 20.85 -23.58 2.96
C THR A 33 20.31 -22.36 3.71
N ALA A 34 20.76 -21.14 3.40
CA ALA A 34 20.27 -19.91 4.03
C ALA A 34 20.39 -18.68 3.09
N PRO A 35 19.63 -18.64 1.97
CA PRO A 35 19.67 -17.50 1.07
C PRO A 35 19.10 -16.24 1.75
N TYR A 36 19.86 -15.14 1.73
CA TYR A 36 19.40 -13.86 2.24
C TYR A 36 18.49 -13.18 1.20
N VAL A 37 17.21 -13.08 1.55
CA VAL A 37 16.15 -12.61 0.65
C VAL A 37 15.58 -11.31 1.21
N MET A 38 15.64 -10.23 0.42
CA MET A 38 15.03 -8.95 0.79
C MET A 38 14.00 -8.51 -0.25
N MET A 39 12.97 -7.80 0.21
CA MET A 39 11.94 -7.25 -0.67
C MET A 39 12.57 -6.31 -1.69
N ALA A 40 12.22 -6.45 -2.96
CA ALA A 40 12.72 -5.56 -3.99
C ALA A 40 12.15 -4.15 -3.77
N THR A 41 13.03 -3.15 -3.62
CA THR A 41 12.64 -1.75 -3.33
C THR A 41 12.76 -0.83 -4.53
N THR A 42 13.51 -1.22 -5.57
CA THR A 42 13.82 -0.39 -6.74
C THR A 42 13.22 -0.94 -8.04
N GLY A 43 13.16 -0.08 -9.07
CA GLY A 43 12.62 -0.44 -10.38
C GLY A 43 11.11 -0.70 -10.41
N TRP A 44 10.63 -1.31 -11.50
CA TRP A 44 9.21 -1.66 -11.67
C TRP A 44 8.67 -2.56 -10.56
N VAL A 45 9.51 -3.50 -10.12
CA VAL A 45 9.21 -4.43 -9.04
C VAL A 45 9.07 -3.69 -7.70
N GLY A 46 9.98 -2.76 -7.40
CA GLY A 46 9.89 -1.91 -6.22
C GLY A 46 8.64 -1.03 -6.18
N ARG A 47 8.24 -0.48 -7.32
CA ARG A 47 7.00 0.30 -7.46
C ARG A 47 5.76 -0.55 -7.22
N PHE A 48 5.71 -1.77 -7.76
CA PHE A 48 4.64 -2.73 -7.51
C PHE A 48 4.54 -3.08 -6.02
N ASN A 49 5.67 -3.41 -5.40
CA ASN A 49 5.79 -3.69 -3.97
C ASN A 49 5.34 -2.52 -3.08
N ARG A 50 5.66 -1.27 -3.44
CA ARG A 50 5.15 -0.08 -2.75
C ARG A 50 3.64 0.09 -2.93
N ALA A 51 3.13 -0.07 -4.16
CA ALA A 51 1.70 0.02 -4.43
C ALA A 51 0.88 -1.00 -3.61
N GLN A 52 1.33 -2.24 -3.54
CA GLN A 52 0.68 -3.27 -2.71
C GLN A 52 0.69 -2.89 -1.22
N ARG A 53 1.82 -2.43 -0.68
CA ARG A 53 1.91 -1.98 0.72
C ARG A 53 1.02 -0.77 1.02
N GLY A 54 0.89 0.16 0.07
CA GLY A 54 -0.03 1.29 0.18
C GLY A 54 -1.50 0.86 0.22
N ALA A 55 -1.87 -0.14 -0.58
CA ALA A 55 -3.20 -0.74 -0.55
C ALA A 55 -3.47 -1.44 0.78
N PHE A 56 -2.57 -2.32 1.23
CA PHE A 56 -2.71 -3.02 2.51
C PHE A 56 -2.80 -2.06 3.70
N ASN A 57 -2.00 -0.99 3.73
CA ASN A 57 -2.09 0.02 4.78
C ASN A 57 -3.46 0.73 4.81
N THR A 58 -4.06 0.93 3.63
CA THR A 58 -5.39 1.53 3.53
C THR A 58 -6.45 0.54 4.03
N ASP A 59 -6.39 -0.71 3.61
CA ASP A 59 -7.33 -1.75 4.03
C ASP A 59 -7.28 -2.02 5.54
N GLU A 60 -6.08 -2.02 6.14
CA GLU A 60 -5.90 -2.21 7.60
C GLU A 60 -6.45 -1.03 8.41
N SER A 61 -6.31 0.19 7.91
CA SER A 61 -6.70 1.40 8.64
C SER A 61 -8.13 1.86 8.39
N LEU A 62 -8.77 1.38 7.31
CA LEU A 62 -10.12 1.76 6.92
C LEU A 62 -11.17 1.41 7.98
N PRO A 63 -11.20 0.19 8.58
CA PRO A 63 -12.19 -0.14 9.60
C PRO A 63 -12.08 0.78 10.83
N GLN A 64 -10.86 1.05 11.29
CA GLN A 64 -10.63 1.93 12.43
C GLN A 64 -11.05 3.38 12.12
N PHE A 65 -10.77 3.87 10.91
CA PHE A 65 -11.18 5.21 10.49
C PHE A 65 -12.70 5.34 10.42
N LEU A 66 -13.40 4.35 9.86
CA LEU A 66 -14.86 4.34 9.77
C LEU A 66 -15.50 4.33 11.15
N MET A 67 -15.07 3.43 12.03
CA MET A 67 -15.60 3.36 13.40
C MET A 67 -15.36 4.66 14.17
N SER A 68 -14.17 5.21 14.09
CA SER A 68 -13.84 6.49 14.76
C SER A 68 -14.67 7.64 14.20
N THR A 69 -14.92 7.67 12.89
CA THR A 69 -15.72 8.72 12.24
C THR A 69 -17.19 8.63 12.63
N VAL A 70 -17.76 7.42 12.69
CA VAL A 70 -19.15 7.21 13.13
C VAL A 70 -19.32 7.61 14.60
N LEU A 71 -18.41 7.16 15.48
CA LEU A 71 -18.44 7.50 16.90
C LEU A 71 -18.28 9.01 17.13
N ALA A 72 -17.32 9.64 16.44
CA ALA A 72 -17.15 11.08 16.51
C ALA A 72 -18.37 11.83 15.96
N GLY A 73 -18.98 11.34 14.88
CA GLY A 73 -20.18 11.92 14.28
C GLY A 73 -21.39 11.85 15.19
N ALA A 74 -21.51 10.79 16.01
CA ALA A 74 -22.57 10.68 17.01
C ALA A 74 -22.43 11.73 18.14
N VAL A 75 -21.21 12.16 18.46
CA VAL A 75 -20.93 13.14 19.54
C VAL A 75 -20.94 14.58 19.03
N PHE A 76 -20.27 14.84 17.91
CA PHE A 76 -20.03 16.20 17.40
C PHE A 76 -20.88 16.54 16.17
N GLY A 77 -21.72 15.61 15.71
CA GLY A 77 -22.65 15.82 14.59
C GLY A 77 -21.91 16.14 13.27
N PRO A 78 -22.43 17.08 12.47
CA PRO A 78 -21.91 17.36 11.13
C PRO A 78 -20.50 17.96 11.09
N VAL A 79 -19.96 18.41 12.23
CA VAL A 79 -18.61 19.00 12.33
C VAL A 79 -17.51 17.98 11.97
N VAL A 80 -17.80 16.68 12.04
CA VAL A 80 -16.84 15.62 11.68
C VAL A 80 -16.62 15.49 10.17
N VAL A 81 -17.56 15.93 9.34
CA VAL A 81 -17.49 15.84 7.88
C VAL A 81 -16.24 16.51 7.29
N PRO A 82 -15.91 17.79 7.60
CA PRO A 82 -14.69 18.41 7.09
C PRO A 82 -13.41 17.71 7.57
N VAL A 83 -13.38 17.21 8.81
CA VAL A 83 -12.22 16.48 9.35
C VAL A 83 -12.02 15.16 8.62
N ALA A 84 -13.11 14.42 8.38
CA ALA A 84 -13.09 13.20 7.59
C ALA A 84 -12.63 13.45 6.15
N ALA A 85 -13.07 14.55 5.53
CA ALA A 85 -12.64 14.93 4.19
C ALA A 85 -11.13 15.20 4.11
N ILE A 86 -10.56 15.91 5.09
CA ILE A 86 -9.10 16.13 5.18
C ILE A 86 -8.35 14.81 5.34
N ALA A 87 -8.85 13.92 6.20
CA ALA A 87 -8.22 12.61 6.42
C ALA A 87 -8.24 11.75 5.15
N VAL A 88 -9.36 11.70 4.43
CA VAL A 88 -9.48 10.99 3.14
C VAL A 88 -8.53 11.58 2.10
N TYR A 89 -8.47 12.91 1.98
CA TYR A 89 -7.54 13.57 1.07
C TYR A 89 -6.07 13.21 1.39
N GLY A 90 -5.70 13.25 2.67
CA GLY A 90 -4.36 12.86 3.12
C GLY A 90 -4.01 11.41 2.76
N ARG A 91 -4.95 10.48 2.94
CA ARG A 91 -4.77 9.07 2.58
C ARG A 91 -4.61 8.85 1.08
N VAL A 92 -5.41 9.53 0.25
CA VAL A 92 -5.28 9.46 -1.21
C VAL A 92 -3.92 10.03 -1.66
N LYS A 93 -3.52 11.18 -1.13
CA LYS A 93 -2.20 11.76 -1.42
C LYS A 93 -1.05 10.86 -0.98
N PHE A 94 -1.14 10.27 0.20
CA PHE A 94 -0.16 9.32 0.70
C PHE A 94 -0.03 8.12 -0.23
N ALA A 95 -1.14 7.47 -0.58
CA ALA A 95 -1.13 6.32 -1.48
C ALA A 95 -0.49 6.65 -2.85
N LEU A 96 -0.78 7.83 -3.39
CA LEU A 96 -0.17 8.30 -4.65
C LEU A 96 1.34 8.48 -4.54
N MET A 97 1.81 9.24 -3.54
CA MET A 97 3.25 9.50 -3.34
C MET A 97 4.02 8.24 -2.95
N TYR A 98 3.36 7.26 -2.34
CA TYR A 98 3.98 6.00 -1.96
C TYR A 98 4.30 5.13 -3.19
N THR A 99 3.57 5.30 -4.31
CA THR A 99 3.80 4.53 -5.56
C THR A 99 4.82 5.14 -6.52
N GLU A 100 5.17 6.40 -6.32
CA GLU A 100 6.30 7.06 -7.00
C GLU A 100 7.64 6.49 -6.49
#